data_AF-A0A969LUD1-F1
#
_entry.id   AF-A0A969LUD1-F1
#
_cell.length_a   1.000
_cell.length_b   1.000
_cell.length_c   1.000
_cell.angle_alpha   90.00
_cell.angle_beta   90.00
_cell.angle_gamma   90.00
#
_symmetry.space_group_name_H-M   'P 1'
#
loop_
_entity.id
_entity.type
_entity.pdbx_description
1 polymer ?
#
loop_
_entity_poly.entity_id
_entity_poly.type
_entity_poly.pdbx_seq_one_letter_code
_entity_poly.pdbx_strand_id
1 'polypeptide(L)'
;MYEIEYTLQAVEDLKFFKKYEQKQILDGISIQLRYEPTVETRNRKRMRPNQIADWELRLGKFRIFYNIDEQVLIVEIQRIGEKRGSDFFFHDEQEDMR
;
A
#
# COMPACT_ATOMS: atom_id res chain seq x y z
N MET A 1 -12.08 11.67 8.05
CA MET A 1 -11.27 10.49 8.46
C MET A 1 -11.65 9.40 7.51
N TYR A 2 -10.66 8.75 6.89
CA TYR A 2 -10.91 7.70 5.92
C TYR A 2 -11.02 6.34 6.61
N GLU A 3 -11.95 5.52 6.14
CA GLU A 3 -12.00 4.09 6.46
C GLU A 3 -10.96 3.36 5.60
N ILE A 4 -10.29 2.37 6.18
CA ILE A 4 -9.24 1.61 5.49
C ILE A 4 -9.77 0.21 5.24
N GLU A 5 -9.91 -0.13 3.97
CA GLU A 5 -10.33 -1.45 3.52
C GLU A 5 -9.18 -2.17 2.82
N TYR A 6 -9.19 -3.49 2.88
CA TYR A 6 -8.16 -4.33 2.25
C TYR A 6 -8.84 -5.27 1.28
N THR A 7 -8.36 -5.27 0.03
CA THR A 7 -8.76 -6.30 -0.93
C THR A 7 -8.28 -7.68 -0.47
N LEU A 8 -8.88 -8.73 -1.01
CA LEU A 8 -8.42 -10.11 -0.74
C LEU A 8 -6.92 -10.27 -1.06
N GLN A 9 -6.47 -9.69 -2.17
CA GLN A 9 -5.07 -9.75 -2.57
C GLN A 9 -4.14 -9.03 -1.60
N ALA A 10 -4.53 -7.87 -1.08
CA ALA A 10 -3.75 -7.16 -0.05
C ALA A 10 -3.68 -7.95 1.26
N VAL A 11 -4.74 -8.66 1.63
CA VAL A 11 -4.75 -9.54 2.81
C VAL A 11 -3.79 -10.72 2.62
N GLU A 12 -3.76 -11.33 1.44
CA GLU A 12 -2.83 -12.41 1.10
C GLU A 12 -1.37 -11.94 1.08
N ASP A 13 -1.12 -10.81 0.41
CA ASP A 13 0.15 -10.09 0.44
C ASP A 13 0.63 -9.86 1.89
N LEU A 14 -0.23 -9.32 2.75
CA LEU A 14 0.09 -9.07 4.15
C LEU A 14 0.45 -10.36 4.91
N LYS A 15 -0.26 -11.46 4.65
CA LYS A 15 -0.03 -12.75 5.33
C LYS A 15 1.34 -13.35 5.02
N PHE A 16 1.96 -12.99 3.89
CA PHE A 16 3.30 -13.45 3.52
C PHE A 16 4.41 -12.89 4.44
N PHE A 17 4.19 -11.71 5.03
CA PHE A 17 5.16 -11.07 5.92
C PHE A 17 5.19 -11.68 7.32
N LYS A 18 6.29 -11.49 8.05
CA LYS A 18 6.38 -11.94 9.46
C LYS A 18 5.44 -11.12 10.34
N LYS A 19 5.02 -11.68 11.48
CA LYS A 19 4.05 -11.01 12.39
C LYS A 19 4.47 -9.60 12.83
N TYR A 20 5.75 -9.36 13.10
CA TYR A 20 6.21 -8.02 13.46
C TYR A 20 6.16 -7.04 12.28
N GLU A 21 6.40 -7.52 11.06
CA GLU A 21 6.32 -6.73 9.82
C GLU A 21 4.86 -6.40 9.49
N GLN A 22 3.96 -7.39 9.62
CA GLN A 22 2.51 -7.18 9.49
C GLN A 22 2.05 -6.03 10.40
N LYS A 23 2.46 -6.05 11.67
CA LYS A 23 2.13 -4.99 12.62
C LYS A 23 2.68 -3.63 12.17
N GLN A 24 3.95 -3.57 11.77
CA GLN A 24 4.58 -2.34 11.26
C GLN A 24 3.84 -1.76 10.05
N ILE A 25 3.41 -2.63 9.12
CA ILE A 25 2.66 -2.25 7.92
C ILE A 25 1.28 -1.70 8.32
N LEU A 26 0.51 -2.44 9.12
CA LEU A 26 -0.84 -2.04 9.54
C LEU A 26 -0.82 -0.72 10.34
N ASP A 27 0.10 -0.59 11.29
CA ASP A 27 0.26 0.63 12.09
C ASP A 27 0.63 1.82 11.19
N GLY A 28 1.57 1.62 10.26
CA GLY A 28 1.99 2.66 9.33
C GLY A 28 0.90 3.08 8.34
N ILE A 29 0.12 2.14 7.81
CA ILE A 29 -1.06 2.42 6.97
C ILE A 29 -2.06 3.28 7.74
N SER A 30 -2.41 2.87 8.96
CA SER A 30 -3.36 3.59 9.80
C SER A 30 -2.89 5.01 10.12
N ILE A 31 -1.63 5.18 10.52
CA ILE A 31 -1.06 6.49 10.85
C ILE A 31 -1.02 7.40 9.62
N GLN A 32 -0.65 6.86 8.45
CA GLN A 32 -0.38 7.68 7.27
C GLN A 32 -1.63 7.95 6.42
N LEU A 33 -2.64 7.08 6.38
CA LEU A 33 -3.76 7.18 5.44
C LEU A 33 -5.08 7.63 6.05
N ARG A 34 -5.23 7.54 7.38
CA ARG A 34 -6.50 7.79 8.06
C ARG A 34 -7.00 9.23 7.98
N TYR A 35 -6.12 10.21 7.82
CA TYR A 35 -6.48 11.63 7.84
C TYR A 35 -6.20 12.34 6.51
N GLU A 36 -5.03 12.11 5.89
CA GLU A 36 -4.60 12.82 4.69
C GLU A 36 -4.01 11.86 3.63
N PRO A 37 -4.82 10.95 3.06
CA PRO A 37 -4.34 9.97 2.09
C PRO A 37 -4.08 10.54 0.70
N THR A 38 -4.59 11.73 0.39
CA THR A 38 -4.44 12.43 -0.89
C THR A 38 -3.27 13.42 -0.92
N VAL A 39 -2.63 13.68 0.22
CA VAL A 39 -1.55 14.67 0.32
C VAL A 39 -0.22 14.02 -0.03
N GLU A 40 0.37 14.41 -1.15
CA GLU A 40 1.71 13.95 -1.53
C GLU A 40 2.75 14.32 -0.46
N THR A 41 3.59 13.35 -0.11
CA THR A 41 4.71 13.54 0.81
C THR A 41 5.94 12.82 0.27
N ARG A 42 7.08 12.94 0.94
CA ARG A 42 8.27 12.14 0.59
C ARG A 42 8.00 10.63 0.56
N ASN A 43 7.07 10.17 1.39
CA ASN A 43 6.72 8.76 1.53
C ASN A 43 5.44 8.39 0.79
N ARG A 44 4.75 9.33 0.14
CA ARG A 44 3.47 9.09 -0.53
C ARG A 44 3.46 9.76 -1.88
N LYS A 45 3.33 8.96 -2.93
CA LYS A 45 3.46 9.43 -4.30
C LYS A 45 2.24 9.01 -5.11
N ARG A 46 1.68 9.94 -5.88
CA ARG A 46 0.72 9.59 -6.92
C ARG A 46 1.44 8.93 -8.09
N MET A 47 0.94 7.77 -8.50
CA MET A 47 1.49 6.99 -9.59
C MET A 47 0.93 7.47 -10.93
N ARG A 48 1.62 7.10 -12.01
CA ARG A 48 1.02 7.19 -13.35
C ARG A 48 -0.11 6.15 -13.42
N PRO A 49 -1.16 6.39 -14.23
CA PRO A 49 -2.22 5.41 -14.42
C PRO A 49 -1.64 4.02 -14.72
N ASN A 50 -2.01 3.04 -13.89
CA ASN A 50 -1.57 1.66 -13.99
C ASN A 50 -2.71 0.74 -13.52
N GLN A 51 -2.54 -0.59 -13.65
CA GLN A 51 -3.59 -1.55 -13.33
C GLN A 51 -3.71 -1.88 -11.84
N ILE A 52 -2.76 -1.44 -11.02
CA ILE A 52 -2.66 -1.83 -9.61
C ILE A 52 -3.31 -0.76 -8.72
N ALA A 53 -2.80 0.47 -8.74
CA ALA A 53 -3.31 1.54 -7.90
C ALA A 53 -2.84 2.93 -8.34
N ASP A 54 -3.58 3.95 -7.91
CA ASP A 54 -3.25 5.36 -8.16
C ASP A 54 -2.18 5.91 -7.21
N TRP A 55 -1.98 5.30 -6.04
CA TRP A 55 -1.07 5.81 -5.02
C TRP A 55 -0.11 4.74 -4.48
N GLU A 56 1.12 5.19 -4.20
CA GLU A 56 2.16 4.42 -3.52
C GLU A 56 2.46 5.06 -2.15
N LEU A 57 2.33 4.30 -1.06
CA LEU A 57 2.85 4.62 0.26
C LEU A 57 4.12 3.80 0.54
N ARG A 58 5.16 4.49 1.01
CA ARG A 58 6.47 3.94 1.33
C ARG A 58 6.65 3.87 2.85
N LEU A 59 6.75 2.65 3.37
CA LEU A 59 7.03 2.39 4.78
C LEU A 59 8.35 1.64 4.91
N GLY A 60 9.46 2.38 4.92
CA GLY A 60 10.81 1.78 4.89
C GLY A 60 11.00 0.94 3.63
N LYS A 61 11.14 -0.39 3.81
CA LYS A 61 11.23 -1.34 2.69
C LYS A 61 9.87 -1.73 2.10
N PHE A 62 8.76 -1.49 2.80
CA PHE A 62 7.43 -1.87 2.35
C PHE A 62 6.84 -0.82 1.40
N ARG A 63 5.99 -1.31 0.49
CA ARG A 63 5.34 -0.57 -0.58
C ARG A 63 3.88 -0.95 -0.61
N ILE A 64 3.03 0.02 -0.31
CA ILE A 64 1.60 -0.17 -0.14
C ILE A 64 0.93 0.60 -1.27
N PHE A 65 0.17 -0.12 -2.07
CA PHE A 65 -0.53 0.41 -3.23
C PHE A 65 -2.00 0.54 -2.87
N TYR A 66 -2.58 1.71 -3.08
CA TYR A 66 -3.95 1.99 -2.65
C TYR A 66 -4.67 2.97 -3.57
N ASN A 67 -6.00 2.85 -3.58
CA ASN A 67 -6.91 3.78 -4.22
C ASN A 67 -7.69 4.55 -3.15
N ILE A 68 -8.26 5.67 -3.54
CA ILE A 68 -9.04 6.53 -2.65
C ILE A 68 -10.37 6.80 -3.32
N ASP A 69 -11.46 6.49 -2.62
CA ASP A 69 -12.77 7.01 -2.95
C ASP A 69 -13.06 8.21 -2.04
N GLU A 70 -12.95 9.41 -2.61
CA GLU A 70 -13.18 10.67 -1.89
C GLU A 70 -14.67 10.94 -1.62
N GLN A 71 -15.60 10.26 -2.31
CA GLN A 71 -17.03 10.44 -2.11
C GLN A 71 -17.51 9.74 -0.84
N VAL A 72 -17.01 8.53 -0.59
CA VAL A 72 -17.34 7.74 0.61
C VAL A 72 -16.23 7.72 1.66
N LEU A 73 -15.12 8.43 1.42
CA LEU A 73 -13.96 8.51 2.31
C LEU A 73 -13.36 7.13 2.63
N ILE A 74 -13.16 6.30 1.61
CA ILE A 74 -12.53 4.98 1.73
C ILE A 74 -11.13 5.01 1.11
N VAL A 75 -10.18 4.40 1.80
CA VAL A 75 -8.86 4.06 1.29
C VAL A 75 -8.82 2.55 1.11
N GLU A 76 -8.78 2.11 -0.15
CA GLU A 76 -8.78 0.69 -0.50
C GLU A 76 -7.34 0.24 -0.81
N ILE A 77 -6.79 -0.59 0.07
CA ILE A 77 -5.46 -1.18 -0.12
C ILE A 77 -5.53 -2.29 -1.16
N GLN A 78 -4.83 -2.10 -2.28
CA GLN A 78 -4.83 -3.00 -3.44
C GLN A 78 -3.78 -4.10 -3.30
N ARG A 79 -2.53 -3.73 -2.99
CA ARG A 79 -1.38 -4.64 -2.86
C ARG A 79 -0.40 -4.17 -1.79
N ILE A 80 0.28 -5.12 -1.17
CA ILE A 80 1.35 -4.85 -0.20
C ILE A 80 2.60 -5.64 -0.62
N GLY A 81 3.66 -4.92 -0.96
CA GLY A 81 4.93 -5.51 -1.36
C GLY A 81 6.09 -5.04 -0.50
N GLU A 82 7.24 -5.67 -0.68
CA GLU A 82 8.51 -5.12 -0.22
C GLU A 82 9.49 -4.93 -1.37
N LYS A 83 10.23 -3.83 -1.30
CA LYS A 83 11.32 -3.56 -2.22
C LYS A 83 12.58 -4.26 -1.72
N ARG A 84 13.14 -5.17 -2.52
CA ARG A 84 14.47 -5.76 -2.29
C ARG A 84 15.37 -5.39 -3.47
N GLY A 85 16.29 -4.45 -3.25
CA GLY A 85 17.14 -3.93 -4.33
C GLY A 85 16.33 -3.10 -5.35
N SER A 86 16.44 -3.45 -6.63
CA SER A 86 15.65 -2.85 -7.71
C SER A 86 14.19 -3.34 -7.72
N ASP A 87 13.94 -4.54 -7.21
CA ASP A 87 12.71 -5.30 -7.52
C ASP A 87 11.66 -5.20 -6.42
N PHE A 88 10.40 -5.41 -6.79
CA PHE A 88 9.26 -5.49 -5.89
C PHE A 88 8.83 -6.95 -5.74
N PHE A 89 8.60 -7.37 -4.50
CA PHE A 89 8.14 -8.72 -4.18
C PHE A 89 6.76 -8.63 -3.54
N PHE A 90 5.77 -9.26 -4.18
CA PHE A 90 4.44 -9.50 -3.64
C PHE A 90 4.28 -10.98 -3.28
N HIS A 91 3.13 -11.36 -2.69
CA HIS A 91 2.90 -12.75 -2.28
C HIS A 91 2.95 -13.73 -3.45
N ASP A 92 2.40 -13.36 -4.61
CA ASP A 92 2.18 -14.31 -5.71
C ASP A 92 3.04 -14.07 -6.96
N GLU A 93 3.65 -12.89 -7.12
CA GLU A 93 4.44 -12.57 -8.34
C GLU A 93 5.61 -11.61 -8.06
N GLN A 94 6.72 -11.84 -8.78
CA GLN A 94 7.74 -10.81 -9.03
C GLN A 94 7.21 -9.93 -10.17
N GLU A 95 6.54 -8.84 -9.84
CA GLU A 95 6.08 -7.88 -10.84
C GLU A 95 7.18 -6.85 -11.11
N ASP A 96 7.74 -6.89 -12.33
CA ASP A 96 8.63 -5.84 -12.84
C ASP A 96 7.77 -4.63 -13.22
N MET A 97 7.59 -3.70 -12.28
CA MET A 97 6.92 -2.41 -12.53
C MET A 97 7.84 -1.45 -13.31
N ARG A 98 8.30 -1.87 -14.49
CA ARG A 98 9.05 -1.02 -15.45
C ARG A 98 8.15 -0.11 -16.25
#